data_AF-A0A8T5Y1P2-F1
#
_entry.id   AF-A0A8T5Y1P2-F1
#
_cell.length_a   1.000
_cell.length_b   1.000
_cell.length_c   1.000
_cell.angle_alpha   90.00
_cell.angle_beta   90.00
_cell.angle_gamma   90.00
#
_symmetry.space_group_name_H-M   'P 1'
#
loop_
_entity.id
_entity.type
_entity.pdbx_description
1 polymer ?
#
loop_
_entity_poly.entity_id
_entity_poly.type
_entity_poly.pdbx_seq_one_letter_code
_entity_poly.pdbx_strand_id
1 'polypeptide(L)'
;MKRLRQNWSKCAKNRRPPVRSPLALLIKTQGRPGMAPGQAMNRLTQKELDNLAKLYLTARDRLFDTIVNYPGVGTKTYSNTVLQHLNRELELLKRASSKFVDTGIPREYEQGLKDIYSYFTRNNLLMNRPEMWADIHTDAVYGIAREMQYHVDQGLAQVGRQVMRYVDTARDEALRASGLLTSGEKVAAGATTIDMKNRLIEKLQAEGFMTVQYGQGPGAYQVPLDVYANMVARSTTREAGNIARENQLIENGYDLVEMSTHYPTCEICAPLQGRVYSISGDDPRFPPLSVAFSSGYHNVHPNCRHVIVPFIESLQTPEELEAATVKSNQPMKDTRSRQEVELYKNQQAQHRQARQDLYQYERYKARLGDHAPKGYVAFRRMKNTAGANWERLEKTYRAANPKYDRVELNGIVISKDSLAKIYPDADMLEIHYLMRAHEEALKHGLGTGNEKAIAINIKTGDNLFAIGGTSNSAAIDVDALQNSPKNSIIFVHNHPGSSSFSGSDLEVLNVFPSIKFMGVQAHDGTIYSAAVGSGRRVRYREVNYQYASIGPKHSGVTPWKERSHKIIEELCNHFGWRYRRELP
;
A
#
# COMPACT_ATOMS: atom_id res chain seq x y z
N MET A 1 9.40 -19.90 21.68
CA MET A 1 8.77 -18.56 21.80
C MET A 1 9.51 -17.55 22.68
N LYS A 2 10.13 -17.92 23.82
CA LYS A 2 10.94 -16.95 24.63
C LYS A 2 12.26 -16.51 23.95
N ARG A 3 12.88 -17.38 23.12
CA ARG A 3 14.22 -17.18 22.53
C ARG A 3 14.32 -16.06 21.47
N LEU A 4 13.30 -15.88 20.61
CA LEU A 4 13.26 -14.76 19.63
C LEU A 4 12.74 -13.43 20.20
N ARG A 5 12.12 -13.45 21.40
CA ARG A 5 11.39 -12.30 21.96
C ARG A 5 12.29 -11.23 22.61
N GLN A 6 13.48 -11.59 23.10
CA GLN A 6 14.32 -10.67 23.87
C GLN A 6 15.17 -9.71 23.03
N ASN A 7 15.56 -10.08 21.79
CA ASN A 7 16.49 -9.25 21.00
C ASN A 7 15.84 -8.14 20.17
N TRP A 8 14.52 -8.17 19.95
CA TRP A 8 13.81 -7.13 19.18
C TRP A 8 13.42 -5.89 20.00
N SER A 9 13.29 -5.99 21.33
CA SER A 9 12.83 -4.86 22.15
C SER A 9 13.84 -3.71 22.20
N LYS A 10 15.11 -3.96 21.88
CA LYS A 10 16.17 -2.95 21.85
C LYS A 10 16.18 -2.13 20.55
N CYS A 11 16.01 -2.76 19.38
CA CYS A 11 16.00 -2.05 18.08
C CYS A 11 14.70 -1.26 17.77
N ALA A 12 13.58 -1.52 18.45
CA ALA A 12 12.28 -0.93 18.13
C ALA A 12 11.92 0.36 18.89
N LYS A 13 12.72 0.78 19.88
CA LYS A 13 12.43 1.97 20.71
C LYS A 13 13.15 3.22 20.18
N ASN A 14 12.58 3.88 19.17
CA ASN A 14 12.82 5.32 18.95
C ASN A 14 11.64 5.94 18.19
N ARG A 15 10.70 6.50 18.95
CA ARG A 15 9.51 7.22 18.49
C ARG A 15 9.80 8.72 18.34
N ARG A 16 10.43 9.16 17.26
CA ARG A 16 10.34 10.57 16.78
C ARG A 16 10.52 10.62 15.26
N PRO A 17 9.72 11.41 14.51
CA PRO A 17 9.93 11.60 13.08
C PRO A 17 11.00 12.68 12.84
N PRO A 18 11.86 12.55 11.82
CA PRO A 18 12.60 13.70 11.31
C PRO A 18 12.12 14.12 9.91
N VAL A 19 12.36 15.39 9.67
CA VAL A 19 12.00 16.27 8.56
C VAL A 19 12.77 15.89 7.27
N ARG A 20 12.19 16.22 6.12
CA ARG A 20 12.70 15.99 4.75
C ARG A 20 14.11 16.56 4.51
N SER A 21 14.96 15.83 3.78
CA SER A 21 15.90 16.37 2.78
C SER A 21 16.58 15.25 1.95
N PRO A 22 16.89 15.46 0.65
CA PRO A 22 17.57 14.50 -0.21
C PRO A 22 19.09 14.77 -0.31
N LEU A 23 19.91 13.72 -0.47
CA LEU A 23 20.91 13.61 -1.54
C LEU A 23 21.61 12.25 -1.47
N ALA A 24 21.81 11.65 -2.64
CA ALA A 24 22.59 10.44 -2.85
C ALA A 24 24.07 10.79 -2.94
N LEU A 25 24.95 10.02 -2.29
CA LEU A 25 26.36 9.97 -2.65
C LEU A 25 26.87 8.52 -2.54
N LEU A 26 27.28 7.97 -3.68
CA LEU A 26 28.10 6.77 -3.76
C LEU A 26 29.48 7.08 -3.16
N ILE A 27 29.91 6.30 -2.17
CA ILE A 27 31.32 6.25 -1.77
C ILE A 27 31.81 4.82 -1.98
N LYS A 28 32.75 4.67 -2.91
CA LYS A 28 33.55 3.47 -3.14
C LYS A 28 34.47 3.29 -1.93
N THR A 29 34.34 2.18 -1.20
CA THR A 29 35.30 1.80 -0.17
C THR A 29 36.54 1.17 -0.82
N GLN A 30 37.68 1.87 -0.76
CA GLN A 30 38.98 1.25 -0.88
C GLN A 30 39.38 0.71 0.51
N GLY A 31 39.68 -0.58 0.59
CA GLY A 31 40.18 -1.25 1.80
C GLY A 31 40.68 -2.66 1.49
N ARG A 32 42.01 -2.81 1.56
CA ARG A 32 42.87 -4.03 1.53
C ARG A 32 42.59 -5.14 0.47
N PRO A 33 43.59 -5.50 -0.35
CA PRO A 33 43.56 -6.73 -1.15
C PRO A 33 43.95 -7.93 -0.26
N GLY A 34 43.10 -8.95 -0.20
CA GLY A 34 43.44 -10.23 0.44
C GLY A 34 42.40 -10.80 1.41
N MET A 35 41.12 -10.88 1.01
CA MET A 35 40.18 -11.96 1.40
C MET A 35 38.82 -11.73 0.74
N ALA A 36 38.56 -12.38 -0.40
CA ALA A 36 37.23 -12.65 -0.93
C ALA A 36 37.34 -13.92 -1.78
N PRO A 37 36.47 -14.95 -1.62
CA PRO A 37 35.01 -14.84 -1.75
C PRO A 37 34.23 -15.76 -0.78
N GLY A 38 33.42 -15.20 0.11
CA GLY A 38 32.50 -16.00 0.97
C GLY A 38 31.44 -15.18 1.72
N GLN A 39 31.36 -13.87 1.45
CA GLN A 39 30.54 -12.96 2.25
C GLN A 39 29.12 -12.74 1.69
N ALA A 40 28.86 -13.16 0.45
CA ALA A 40 27.59 -12.96 -0.23
C ALA A 40 26.81 -14.26 -0.30
N MET A 41 25.53 -14.21 0.07
CA MET A 41 24.59 -15.31 -0.12
C MET A 41 24.60 -15.77 -1.58
N ASN A 42 24.46 -17.07 -1.82
CA ASN A 42 24.39 -17.66 -3.14
C ASN A 42 23.40 -16.89 -4.02
N ARG A 43 23.82 -16.55 -5.24
CA ARG A 43 23.08 -15.66 -6.15
C ARG A 43 21.71 -16.23 -6.53
N LEU A 44 21.58 -17.55 -6.67
CA LEU A 44 20.30 -18.21 -6.93
C LEU A 44 19.40 -18.15 -5.69
N THR A 45 19.95 -18.40 -4.49
CA THR A 45 19.21 -18.28 -3.24
C THR A 45 18.70 -16.87 -3.01
N GLN A 46 19.51 -15.84 -3.27
CA GLN A 46 19.05 -14.44 -3.19
C GLN A 46 17.92 -14.15 -4.18
N LYS A 47 18.00 -14.67 -5.42
CA LYS A 47 16.92 -14.52 -6.41
C LYS A 47 15.64 -15.22 -5.97
N GLU A 48 15.73 -16.40 -5.39
CA GLU A 48 14.57 -17.13 -4.86
C GLU A 48 13.94 -16.40 -3.67
N LEU A 49 14.73 -15.83 -2.76
CA LEU A 49 14.24 -14.97 -1.67
C LEU A 49 13.49 -13.74 -2.18
N ASP A 50 14.05 -13.05 -3.18
CA ASP A 50 13.41 -11.87 -3.76
C ASP A 50 12.08 -12.22 -4.44
N ASN A 51 12.02 -13.39 -5.09
CA ASN A 51 10.79 -13.90 -5.69
C ASN A 51 9.77 -14.29 -4.62
N LEU A 52 10.21 -14.91 -3.53
CA LEU A 52 9.36 -15.25 -2.39
C LEU A 52 8.75 -13.97 -1.78
N ALA A 53 9.56 -12.96 -1.49
CA ALA A 53 9.09 -11.69 -0.94
C ALA A 53 8.04 -11.01 -1.85
N LYS A 54 8.25 -11.02 -3.18
CA LYS A 54 7.26 -10.51 -4.16
C LYS A 54 5.96 -11.30 -4.16
N LEU A 55 6.03 -12.62 -4.01
CA LEU A 55 4.85 -13.48 -3.95
C LEU A 55 3.99 -13.14 -2.72
N TYR A 56 4.61 -12.97 -1.55
CA TYR A 56 3.92 -12.55 -0.32
C TYR A 56 3.23 -11.18 -0.47
N LEU A 57 3.91 -10.19 -1.06
CA LEU A 57 3.32 -8.88 -1.35
C LEU A 57 2.14 -8.99 -2.33
N THR A 58 2.26 -9.83 -3.35
CA THR A 58 1.20 -10.00 -4.36
C THR A 58 -0.02 -10.70 -3.79
N ALA A 59 0.16 -11.73 -2.95
CA ALA A 59 -0.92 -12.42 -2.26
C ALA A 59 -1.71 -11.46 -1.35
N ARG A 60 -0.98 -10.58 -0.63
CA ARG A 60 -1.56 -9.50 0.16
C ARG A 60 -2.40 -8.55 -0.70
N ASP A 61 -1.83 -8.03 -1.79
CA ASP A 61 -2.54 -7.09 -2.68
C ASP A 61 -3.83 -7.70 -3.28
N ARG A 62 -3.81 -9.00 -3.64
CA ARG A 62 -4.97 -9.75 -4.16
C ARG A 62 -6.05 -10.02 -3.13
N LEU A 63 -5.66 -10.38 -1.91
CA LEU A 63 -6.65 -10.61 -0.85
C LEU A 63 -7.30 -9.28 -0.44
N PHE A 64 -6.52 -8.20 -0.38
CA PHE A 64 -7.07 -6.87 -0.14
C PHE A 64 -8.02 -6.43 -1.27
N ASP A 65 -7.68 -6.75 -2.52
CA ASP A 65 -8.57 -6.54 -3.67
C ASP A 65 -9.89 -7.28 -3.54
N THR A 66 -9.84 -8.56 -3.13
CA THR A 66 -11.03 -9.37 -2.90
C THR A 66 -11.95 -8.73 -1.86
N ILE A 67 -11.38 -8.18 -0.79
CA ILE A 67 -12.17 -7.52 0.28
C ILE A 67 -12.78 -6.20 -0.22
N VAL A 68 -12.03 -5.42 -1.00
CA VAL A 68 -12.45 -4.07 -1.37
C VAL A 68 -13.30 -4.03 -2.63
N ASN A 69 -13.13 -4.95 -3.58
CA ASN A 69 -13.76 -4.84 -4.90
C ASN A 69 -14.75 -5.97 -5.22
N TYR A 70 -14.84 -7.02 -4.39
CA TYR A 70 -15.78 -8.10 -4.65
C TYR A 70 -17.25 -7.64 -4.46
N PRO A 71 -18.11 -7.77 -5.49
CA PRO A 71 -19.48 -7.24 -5.47
C PRO A 71 -20.51 -8.19 -4.82
N GLY A 72 -20.07 -9.26 -4.16
CA GLY A 72 -20.89 -10.42 -3.78
C GLY A 72 -22.29 -10.10 -3.25
N VAL A 73 -23.29 -10.89 -3.67
CA VAL A 73 -24.68 -10.74 -3.24
C VAL A 73 -24.92 -11.56 -1.96
N GLY A 74 -25.01 -10.88 -0.83
CA GLY A 74 -25.31 -11.46 0.49
C GLY A 74 -24.08 -11.71 1.36
N THR A 75 -24.21 -11.40 2.66
CA THR A 75 -23.13 -11.46 3.66
C THR A 75 -22.48 -12.84 3.75
N LYS A 76 -23.26 -13.92 3.68
CA LYS A 76 -22.76 -15.30 3.70
C LYS A 76 -21.89 -15.60 2.46
N THR A 77 -22.38 -15.26 1.27
CA THR A 77 -21.66 -15.46 0.00
C THR A 77 -20.35 -14.67 0.01
N TYR A 78 -20.43 -13.39 0.37
CA TYR A 78 -19.25 -12.52 0.50
C TYR A 78 -18.21 -13.10 1.47
N SER A 79 -18.63 -13.49 2.68
CA SER A 79 -17.75 -14.10 3.69
C SER A 79 -17.04 -15.34 3.15
N ASN A 80 -17.81 -16.24 2.54
CA ASN A 80 -17.29 -17.50 2.01
C ASN A 80 -16.26 -17.25 0.90
N THR A 81 -16.51 -16.29 0.00
CA THR A 81 -15.56 -15.93 -1.05
C THR A 81 -14.26 -15.39 -0.48
N VAL A 82 -14.32 -14.47 0.49
CA VAL A 82 -13.12 -13.92 1.16
C VAL A 82 -12.31 -15.04 1.82
N LEU A 83 -12.97 -15.95 2.52
CA LEU A 83 -12.30 -17.08 3.18
C LEU A 83 -11.71 -18.10 2.20
N GLN A 84 -12.40 -18.39 1.10
CA GLN A 84 -11.88 -19.25 0.03
C GLN A 84 -10.63 -18.65 -0.61
N HIS A 85 -10.65 -17.35 -0.93
CA HIS A 85 -9.50 -16.65 -1.49
C HIS A 85 -8.34 -16.59 -0.48
N LEU A 86 -8.61 -16.33 0.80
CA LEU A 86 -7.61 -16.39 1.87
C LEU A 86 -6.93 -17.76 1.91
N ASN A 87 -7.70 -18.85 1.98
CA ASN A 87 -7.16 -20.20 2.06
C ASN A 87 -6.32 -20.56 0.83
N ARG A 88 -6.78 -20.15 -0.37
CA ARG A 88 -6.03 -20.33 -1.61
C ARG A 88 -4.69 -19.61 -1.57
N GLU A 89 -4.67 -18.33 -1.16
CA GLU A 89 -3.43 -17.54 -1.10
C GLU A 89 -2.48 -18.10 -0.02
N LEU A 90 -2.98 -18.48 1.15
CA LEU A 90 -2.16 -19.11 2.20
C LEU A 90 -1.51 -20.42 1.74
N GLU A 91 -2.25 -21.26 1.00
CA GLU A 91 -1.73 -22.52 0.45
C GLU A 91 -0.66 -22.28 -0.63
N LEU A 92 -0.84 -21.26 -1.48
CA LEU A 92 0.18 -20.85 -2.46
C LEU A 92 1.46 -20.38 -1.78
N LEU A 93 1.33 -19.56 -0.72
CA LEU A 93 2.47 -19.09 0.07
C LEU A 93 3.18 -20.23 0.77
N LYS A 94 2.42 -21.18 1.34
CA LYS A 94 2.98 -22.39 1.97
C LYS A 94 3.82 -23.18 0.98
N ARG A 95 3.27 -23.52 -0.19
CA ARG A 95 3.99 -24.29 -1.23
C ARG A 95 5.25 -23.57 -1.72
N ALA A 96 5.17 -22.26 -1.94
CA ALA A 96 6.32 -21.47 -2.38
C ALA A 96 7.41 -21.42 -1.31
N SER A 97 7.02 -21.29 -0.04
CA SER A 97 7.95 -21.34 1.08
C SER A 97 8.56 -22.73 1.24
N SER A 98 7.78 -23.81 1.17
CA SER A 98 8.32 -25.19 1.23
C SER A 98 9.30 -25.45 0.10
N LYS A 99 8.98 -25.04 -1.12
CA LYS A 99 9.93 -25.14 -2.25
C LYS A 99 11.24 -24.42 -1.94
N PHE A 100 11.19 -23.22 -1.36
CA PHE A 100 12.39 -22.50 -0.96
C PHE A 100 13.14 -23.21 0.16
N VAL A 101 12.45 -23.80 1.14
CA VAL A 101 13.06 -24.59 2.21
C VAL A 101 13.82 -25.79 1.60
N ASP A 102 13.21 -26.50 0.67
CA ASP A 102 13.77 -27.71 0.04
C ASP A 102 14.96 -27.42 -0.88
N THR A 103 15.07 -26.19 -1.42
CA THR A 103 16.14 -25.86 -2.38
C THR A 103 17.16 -24.85 -1.85
N GLY A 104 16.70 -23.82 -1.14
CA GLY A 104 17.51 -22.69 -0.68
C GLY A 104 18.38 -23.06 0.52
N ILE A 105 17.82 -23.80 1.49
CA ILE A 105 18.56 -24.21 2.70
C ILE A 105 19.68 -25.20 2.37
N PRO A 106 19.43 -26.33 1.66
CA PRO A 106 20.51 -27.24 1.28
C PRO A 106 21.59 -26.56 0.45
N ARG A 107 21.20 -25.69 -0.49
CA ARG A 107 22.15 -24.99 -1.35
C ARG A 107 23.06 -24.05 -0.58
N GLU A 108 22.56 -23.32 0.42
CA GLU A 108 23.44 -22.48 1.24
C GLU A 108 24.32 -23.28 2.18
N TYR A 109 23.79 -24.37 2.73
CA TYR A 109 24.61 -25.26 3.55
C TYR A 109 25.78 -25.81 2.72
N GLU A 110 25.49 -26.36 1.53
CA GLU A 110 26.49 -26.86 0.58
C GLU A 110 27.49 -25.76 0.17
N GLN A 111 27.02 -24.53 -0.06
CA GLN A 111 27.90 -23.41 -0.35
C GLN A 111 28.84 -23.11 0.81
N GLY A 112 28.35 -23.14 2.06
CA GLY A 112 29.16 -22.98 3.26
C GLY A 112 30.29 -24.03 3.35
N LEU A 113 29.98 -25.30 3.10
CA LEU A 113 30.99 -26.37 3.07
C LEU A 113 32.05 -26.12 1.98
N LYS A 114 31.61 -25.79 0.76
CA LYS A 114 32.49 -25.51 -0.39
C LYS A 114 33.39 -24.30 -0.15
N ASP A 115 32.86 -23.24 0.47
CA ASP A 115 33.63 -22.02 0.78
C ASP A 115 34.80 -22.35 1.70
N ILE A 116 34.56 -23.15 2.74
CA ILE A 116 35.58 -23.57 3.71
C ILE A 116 36.61 -24.48 3.04
N TYR A 117 36.16 -25.54 2.36
CA TYR A 117 37.09 -26.45 1.68
C TYR A 117 37.97 -25.73 0.64
N SER A 118 37.37 -24.79 -0.11
CA SER A 118 38.10 -23.96 -1.08
C SER A 118 39.05 -22.98 -0.41
N TYR A 119 38.75 -22.49 0.80
CA TYR A 119 39.68 -21.70 1.59
C TYR A 119 40.90 -22.53 1.98
N PHE A 120 40.71 -23.73 2.53
CA PHE A 120 41.81 -24.60 2.95
C PHE A 120 42.71 -24.99 1.78
N THR A 121 42.10 -25.44 0.67
CA THR A 121 42.82 -25.83 -0.55
C THR A 121 43.67 -24.68 -1.10
N ARG A 122 43.14 -23.46 -1.16
CA ARG A 122 43.87 -22.29 -1.67
C ARG A 122 45.02 -21.83 -0.78
N ASN A 123 44.98 -22.18 0.50
CA ASN A 123 46.04 -21.86 1.46
C ASN A 123 46.98 -23.05 1.72
N ASN A 124 46.95 -24.09 0.87
CA ASN A 124 47.75 -25.31 1.03
C ASN A 124 47.59 -26.00 2.40
N LEU A 125 46.40 -25.91 2.99
CA LEU A 125 46.04 -26.60 4.23
C LEU A 125 45.31 -27.91 3.92
N LEU A 126 45.47 -28.90 4.81
CA LEU A 126 44.77 -30.17 4.71
C LEU A 126 43.41 -30.10 5.39
N MET A 127 42.38 -30.59 4.71
CA MET A 127 41.03 -30.72 5.25
C MET A 127 40.37 -31.94 4.61
N ASN A 128 39.66 -32.74 5.40
CA ASN A 128 38.80 -33.78 4.89
C ASN A 128 37.71 -33.17 4.01
N ARG A 129 37.42 -33.82 2.89
CA ARG A 129 36.42 -33.31 1.95
C ARG A 129 35.02 -33.35 2.60
N PRO A 130 34.13 -32.40 2.26
CA PRO A 130 32.77 -32.37 2.79
C PRO A 130 31.98 -33.67 2.64
N GLU A 131 32.26 -34.47 1.60
CA GLU A 131 31.56 -35.73 1.34
C GLU A 131 31.85 -36.80 2.40
N MET A 132 32.92 -36.66 3.18
CA MET A 132 33.30 -37.61 4.24
C MET A 132 32.34 -37.60 5.43
N TRP A 133 31.53 -36.54 5.59
CA TRP A 133 30.63 -36.33 6.74
C TRP A 133 29.17 -36.14 6.31
N ALA A 134 28.82 -36.66 5.13
CA ALA A 134 27.53 -36.43 4.47
C ALA A 134 26.32 -36.75 5.36
N ASP A 135 26.38 -37.79 6.19
CA ASP A 135 25.28 -38.18 7.08
C ASP A 135 25.02 -37.13 8.18
N ILE A 136 26.08 -36.60 8.79
CA ILE A 136 26.00 -35.58 9.86
C ILE A 136 25.44 -34.26 9.29
N HIS A 137 25.94 -33.86 8.11
CA HIS A 137 25.45 -32.67 7.43
C HIS A 137 23.99 -32.79 7.00
N THR A 138 23.54 -34.00 6.64
CA THR A 138 22.16 -34.27 6.25
C THR A 138 21.19 -34.00 7.41
N ASP A 139 21.52 -34.45 8.63
CA ASP A 139 20.71 -34.18 9.82
C ASP A 139 20.63 -32.69 10.17
N ALA A 140 21.76 -31.97 10.04
CA ALA A 140 21.81 -30.52 10.26
C ALA A 140 20.91 -29.78 9.26
N VAL A 141 21.01 -30.10 7.96
CA VAL A 141 20.16 -29.51 6.91
C VAL A 141 18.68 -29.77 7.19
N TYR A 142 18.31 -31.02 7.53
CA TYR A 142 16.92 -31.35 7.88
C TYR A 142 16.42 -30.61 9.12
N GLY A 143 17.26 -30.45 10.15
CA GLY A 143 16.93 -29.70 11.35
C GLY A 143 16.56 -28.24 11.04
N ILE A 144 17.43 -27.56 10.28
CA ILE A 144 17.26 -26.16 9.89
C ILE A 144 16.05 -25.98 8.96
N ALA A 145 15.88 -26.88 7.99
CA ALA A 145 14.74 -26.88 7.09
C ALA A 145 13.41 -26.99 7.85
N ARG A 146 13.32 -27.92 8.82
CA ARG A 146 12.12 -28.08 9.67
C ARG A 146 11.85 -26.87 10.53
N GLU A 147 12.87 -26.23 11.10
CA GLU A 147 12.69 -25.01 11.88
C GLU A 147 12.16 -23.86 11.01
N MET A 148 12.71 -23.68 9.80
CA MET A 148 12.22 -22.68 8.87
C MET A 148 10.74 -22.92 8.51
N GLN A 149 10.41 -24.16 8.13
CA GLN A 149 9.06 -24.55 7.75
C GLN A 149 8.08 -24.31 8.91
N TYR A 150 8.47 -24.68 10.14
CA TYR A 150 7.69 -24.42 11.33
C TYR A 150 7.40 -22.93 11.53
N HIS A 151 8.41 -22.05 11.40
CA HIS A 151 8.20 -20.61 11.54
C HIS A 151 7.28 -20.03 10.47
N VAL A 152 7.44 -20.44 9.22
CA VAL A 152 6.53 -20.05 8.13
C VAL A 152 5.10 -20.48 8.43
N ASP A 153 4.88 -21.75 8.77
CA ASP A 153 3.55 -22.30 9.04
C ASP A 153 2.87 -21.60 10.21
N GLN A 154 3.62 -21.26 11.27
CA GLN A 154 3.09 -20.48 12.39
C GLN A 154 2.63 -19.08 11.96
N GLY A 155 3.42 -18.39 11.13
CA GLY A 155 3.07 -17.08 10.59
C GLY A 155 1.81 -17.12 9.72
N LEU A 156 1.74 -18.09 8.80
CA LEU A 156 0.58 -18.30 7.93
C LEU A 156 -0.69 -18.64 8.73
N ALA A 157 -0.59 -19.54 9.71
CA ALA A 157 -1.72 -19.93 10.55
C ALA A 157 -2.23 -18.76 11.41
N GLN A 158 -1.33 -17.90 11.88
CA GLN A 158 -1.70 -16.71 12.62
C GLN A 158 -2.48 -15.71 11.77
N VAL A 159 -2.03 -15.44 10.55
CA VAL A 159 -2.75 -14.57 9.60
C VAL A 159 -4.10 -15.18 9.22
N GLY A 160 -4.16 -16.48 8.96
CA GLY A 160 -5.42 -17.17 8.68
C GLY A 160 -6.46 -16.96 9.78
N ARG A 161 -6.07 -17.21 11.04
CA ARG A 161 -6.96 -16.97 12.20
C ARG A 161 -7.36 -15.50 12.36
N GLN A 162 -6.42 -14.58 12.13
CA GLN A 162 -6.68 -13.14 12.23
C GLN A 162 -7.76 -12.70 11.23
N VAL A 163 -7.60 -13.04 9.95
CA VAL A 163 -8.53 -12.64 8.90
C VAL A 163 -9.89 -13.32 9.10
N MET A 164 -9.92 -14.61 9.45
CA MET A 164 -11.17 -15.30 9.80
C MET A 164 -11.94 -14.56 10.89
N ARG A 165 -11.28 -14.21 12.00
CA ARG A 165 -11.89 -13.45 13.10
C ARG A 165 -12.47 -12.12 12.62
N TYR A 166 -11.77 -11.39 11.76
CA TYR A 166 -12.28 -10.11 11.24
C TYR A 166 -13.50 -10.28 10.34
N VAL A 167 -13.49 -11.30 9.48
CA VAL A 167 -14.63 -11.63 8.61
C VAL A 167 -15.84 -12.03 9.44
N ASP A 168 -15.67 -12.93 10.42
CA ASP A 168 -16.76 -13.36 11.30
C ASP A 168 -17.31 -12.19 12.11
N THR A 169 -16.43 -11.37 12.71
CA THR A 169 -16.88 -10.23 13.51
C THR A 169 -17.63 -9.20 12.65
N ALA A 170 -17.12 -8.88 11.46
CA ALA A 170 -17.80 -7.96 10.55
C ALA A 170 -19.15 -8.50 10.08
N ARG A 171 -19.26 -9.81 9.82
CA ARG A 171 -20.51 -10.48 9.47
C ARG A 171 -21.53 -10.37 10.61
N ASP A 172 -21.13 -10.75 11.82
CA ASP A 172 -22.02 -10.80 12.98
C ASP A 172 -22.51 -9.40 13.36
N GLU A 173 -21.61 -8.40 13.33
CA GLU A 173 -22.00 -7.01 13.50
C GLU A 173 -23.01 -6.61 12.42
N ALA A 174 -22.77 -6.93 11.13
CA ALA A 174 -23.64 -6.54 10.02
C ALA A 174 -25.04 -7.15 10.15
N LEU A 175 -25.11 -8.44 10.48
CA LEU A 175 -26.37 -9.13 10.76
C LEU A 175 -27.09 -8.56 11.97
N ARG A 176 -26.36 -8.21 13.04
CA ARG A 176 -26.96 -7.58 14.24
C ARG A 176 -27.57 -6.22 13.92
N ALA A 177 -26.82 -5.37 13.21
CA ALA A 177 -27.30 -4.05 12.81
C ALA A 177 -28.54 -4.14 11.90
N SER A 178 -28.54 -5.08 10.95
CA SER A 178 -29.71 -5.36 10.11
C SER A 178 -30.88 -5.91 10.92
N GLY A 179 -30.64 -6.80 11.89
CA GLY A 179 -31.65 -7.37 12.79
C GLY A 179 -32.38 -6.32 13.63
N LEU A 180 -31.64 -5.34 14.16
CA LEU A 180 -32.22 -4.18 14.87
C LEU A 180 -33.10 -3.31 13.95
N LEU A 181 -32.71 -3.14 12.68
CA LEU A 181 -33.48 -2.38 11.68
C LEU A 181 -34.70 -3.16 11.15
N THR A 182 -34.65 -4.49 11.10
CA THR A 182 -35.76 -5.34 10.62
C THR A 182 -36.93 -5.45 11.59
N SER A 183 -36.78 -5.00 12.85
CA SER A 183 -37.93 -4.68 13.72
C SER A 183 -38.79 -3.52 13.19
N GLY A 184 -38.31 -2.76 12.20
CA GLY A 184 -39.02 -1.65 11.55
C GLY A 184 -39.21 -1.79 10.04
N GLU A 185 -38.18 -2.20 9.27
CA GLU A 185 -38.28 -2.31 7.80
C GLU A 185 -37.39 -3.43 7.21
N LYS A 186 -37.84 -4.12 6.16
CA LYS A 186 -37.09 -5.19 5.48
C LYS A 186 -35.81 -4.64 4.83
N VAL A 187 -34.67 -4.78 5.49
CA VAL A 187 -33.36 -4.45 4.89
C VAL A 187 -33.06 -5.43 3.74
N ALA A 188 -32.85 -4.91 2.54
CA ALA A 188 -32.45 -5.71 1.38
C ALA A 188 -31.06 -6.34 1.61
N ALA A 189 -30.87 -7.59 1.17
CA ALA A 189 -29.62 -8.35 1.36
C ALA A 189 -28.35 -7.62 0.88
N GLY A 190 -28.47 -6.72 -0.11
CA GLY A 190 -27.37 -5.89 -0.62
C GLY A 190 -26.80 -4.89 0.40
N ALA A 191 -27.65 -4.23 1.19
CA ALA A 191 -27.22 -3.21 2.18
C ALA A 191 -26.35 -3.84 3.28
N THR A 192 -26.74 -5.02 3.77
CA THR A 192 -25.99 -5.75 4.81
C THR A 192 -24.59 -6.17 4.36
N THR A 193 -24.38 -6.39 3.05
CA THR A 193 -23.07 -6.78 2.52
C THR A 193 -22.12 -5.59 2.44
N ILE A 194 -22.65 -4.40 2.09
CA ILE A 194 -21.90 -3.14 2.11
C ILE A 194 -21.45 -2.81 3.54
N ASP A 195 -22.34 -2.93 4.53
CA ASP A 195 -22.01 -2.72 5.94
C ASP A 195 -20.92 -3.67 6.45
N MET A 196 -21.04 -4.96 6.12
CA MET A 196 -20.02 -5.95 6.46
C MET A 196 -18.66 -5.58 5.87
N LYS A 197 -18.63 -5.22 4.58
CA LYS A 197 -17.41 -4.81 3.88
C LYS A 197 -16.77 -3.58 4.54
N ASN A 198 -17.56 -2.56 4.86
CA ASN A 198 -17.08 -1.34 5.50
C ASN A 198 -16.46 -1.64 6.87
N ARG A 199 -17.13 -2.43 7.71
CA ARG A 199 -16.61 -2.84 9.03
C ARG A 199 -15.35 -3.68 8.94
N LEU A 200 -15.27 -4.57 7.96
CA LEU A 200 -14.06 -5.32 7.69
C LEU A 200 -12.91 -4.37 7.32
N ILE A 201 -13.14 -3.44 6.40
CA ILE A 201 -12.16 -2.41 6.02
C ILE A 201 -11.71 -1.58 7.23
N GLU A 202 -12.64 -1.15 8.08
CA GLU A 202 -12.33 -0.39 9.30
C GLU A 202 -11.44 -1.18 10.27
N LYS A 203 -11.78 -2.45 10.56
CA LYS A 203 -10.94 -3.32 11.40
C LYS A 203 -9.55 -3.50 10.80
N LEU A 204 -9.47 -3.69 9.48
CA LEU A 204 -8.18 -3.83 8.78
C LEU A 204 -7.35 -2.55 8.82
N GLN A 205 -7.98 -1.39 8.73
CA GLN A 205 -7.29 -0.10 8.83
C GLN A 205 -6.82 0.20 10.27
N ALA A 206 -7.60 -0.21 11.28
CA ALA A 206 -7.28 0.03 12.68
C ALA A 206 -6.21 -0.93 13.22
N GLU A 207 -6.34 -2.22 12.89
CA GLU A 207 -5.48 -3.26 13.46
C GLU A 207 -4.35 -3.71 12.51
N GLY A 208 -4.47 -3.47 11.21
CA GLY A 208 -3.52 -3.92 10.19
C GLY A 208 -4.00 -5.18 9.46
N PHE A 209 -3.64 -5.29 8.18
CA PHE A 209 -4.01 -6.41 7.32
C PHE A 209 -2.88 -7.44 7.19
N MET A 210 -3.19 -8.73 7.21
CA MET A 210 -2.22 -9.85 7.09
C MET A 210 -0.94 -9.61 7.88
N THR A 211 -1.08 -9.52 9.20
CA THR A 211 0.03 -9.23 10.11
C THR A 211 0.26 -10.37 11.09
N VAL A 212 1.52 -10.55 11.46
CA VAL A 212 1.96 -11.47 12.49
C VAL A 212 2.11 -10.68 13.80
N GLN A 213 1.40 -11.09 14.84
CA GLN A 213 1.53 -10.48 16.18
C GLN A 213 2.80 -10.98 16.84
N TYR A 214 3.64 -10.03 17.24
CA TYR A 214 4.83 -10.25 18.05
C TYR A 214 4.59 -9.82 19.49
N GLY A 215 5.04 -10.66 20.43
CA GLY A 215 4.88 -10.42 21.86
C GLY A 215 3.44 -10.63 22.36
N GLN A 216 3.25 -10.43 23.66
CA GLN A 216 1.95 -10.40 24.35
C GLN A 216 1.99 -9.21 25.32
N GLY A 217 0.88 -8.48 25.48
CA GLY A 217 0.78 -7.35 26.41
C GLY A 217 1.38 -6.01 25.92
N PRO A 218 1.65 -5.05 26.83
CA PRO A 218 2.13 -3.71 26.48
C PRO A 218 3.50 -3.75 25.80
N GLY A 219 3.55 -3.44 24.50
CA GLY A 219 4.76 -3.54 23.67
C GLY A 219 4.70 -4.64 22.62
N ALA A 220 3.61 -5.41 22.58
CA ALA A 220 3.30 -6.25 21.45
C ALA A 220 3.09 -5.39 20.18
N TYR A 221 3.63 -5.82 19.05
CA TYR A 221 3.54 -5.09 17.79
C TYR A 221 3.22 -6.04 16.64
N GLN A 222 2.69 -5.49 15.56
CA GLN A 222 2.30 -6.25 14.40
C GLN A 222 3.28 -6.00 13.24
N VAL A 223 3.61 -7.07 12.53
CA VAL A 223 4.52 -7.04 11.37
C VAL A 223 3.80 -7.59 10.16
N PRO A 224 3.83 -6.92 9.00
CA PRO A 224 3.30 -7.47 7.75
C PRO A 224 3.88 -8.87 7.45
N LEU A 225 3.04 -9.78 6.97
CA LEU A 225 3.42 -11.17 6.72
C LEU A 225 4.60 -11.30 5.73
N ASP A 226 4.68 -10.44 4.73
CA ASP A 226 5.80 -10.38 3.78
C ASP A 226 7.12 -10.05 4.48
N VAL A 227 7.11 -9.10 5.41
CA VAL A 227 8.28 -8.71 6.21
C VAL A 227 8.67 -9.86 7.16
N TYR A 228 7.68 -10.53 7.75
CA TYR A 228 7.90 -11.70 8.60
C TYR A 228 8.57 -12.84 7.82
N ALA A 229 7.98 -13.24 6.70
CA ALA A 229 8.45 -14.36 5.90
C ALA A 229 9.86 -14.10 5.33
N ASN A 230 10.12 -12.89 4.85
CA ASN A 230 11.45 -12.51 4.38
C ASN A 230 12.49 -12.54 5.52
N MET A 231 12.12 -12.10 6.72
CA MET A 231 13.00 -12.19 7.88
C MET A 231 13.33 -13.65 8.23
N VAL A 232 12.32 -14.53 8.31
CA VAL A 232 12.52 -15.96 8.59
C VAL A 232 13.44 -16.56 7.54
N ALA A 233 13.12 -16.39 6.26
CA ALA A 233 13.87 -16.97 5.17
C ALA A 233 15.34 -16.49 5.15
N ARG A 234 15.59 -15.18 5.28
CA ARG A 234 16.96 -14.63 5.31
C ARG A 234 17.77 -15.09 6.52
N SER A 235 17.15 -15.13 7.69
CA SER A 235 17.83 -15.51 8.93
C SER A 235 18.19 -16.99 8.90
N THR A 236 17.25 -17.87 8.56
CA THR A 236 17.50 -19.32 8.53
C THR A 236 18.48 -19.70 7.42
N THR A 237 18.40 -19.04 6.26
CA THR A 237 19.40 -19.21 5.18
C THR A 237 20.81 -18.82 5.63
N ARG A 238 20.93 -17.73 6.41
CA ARG A 238 22.23 -17.35 6.97
C ARG A 238 22.73 -18.37 8.00
N GLU A 239 21.82 -18.86 8.82
CA GLU A 239 22.12 -19.86 9.83
C GLU A 239 22.66 -21.14 9.22
N ALA A 240 22.03 -21.62 8.15
CA ALA A 240 22.47 -22.79 7.39
C ALA A 240 23.94 -22.66 6.96
N GLY A 241 24.31 -21.50 6.41
CA GLY A 241 25.69 -21.23 6.05
C GLY A 241 26.65 -21.18 7.23
N ASN A 242 26.25 -20.64 8.38
CA ASN A 242 27.12 -20.61 9.56
C ASN A 242 27.30 -22.00 10.17
N ILE A 243 26.21 -22.76 10.34
CA ILE A 243 26.28 -24.14 10.83
C ILE A 243 27.16 -25.00 9.92
N ALA A 244 27.05 -24.87 8.59
CA ALA A 244 27.92 -25.57 7.66
C ALA A 244 29.41 -25.26 7.92
N ARG A 245 29.74 -24.00 8.18
CA ARG A 245 31.11 -23.57 8.46
C ARG A 245 31.60 -24.08 9.82
N GLU A 246 30.76 -24.05 10.84
CA GLU A 246 31.07 -24.58 12.17
C GLU A 246 31.34 -26.08 12.10
N ASN A 247 30.41 -26.87 11.53
CA ASN A 247 30.55 -28.32 11.42
C ASN A 247 31.81 -28.70 10.66
N GLN A 248 32.06 -28.08 9.50
CA GLN A 248 33.24 -28.37 8.70
C GLN A 248 34.55 -28.08 9.45
N LEU A 249 34.59 -27.05 10.30
CA LEU A 249 35.78 -26.73 11.10
C LEU A 249 35.96 -27.72 12.26
N ILE A 250 34.89 -27.97 13.03
CA ILE A 250 34.88 -28.90 14.17
C ILE A 250 35.33 -30.30 13.73
N GLU A 251 34.74 -30.82 12.66
CA GLU A 251 35.03 -32.16 12.12
C GLU A 251 36.47 -32.32 11.60
N ASN A 252 37.16 -31.19 11.37
CA ASN A 252 38.55 -31.16 10.94
C ASN A 252 39.51 -30.69 12.05
N GLY A 253 39.04 -30.57 13.29
CA GLY A 253 39.87 -30.24 14.46
C GLY A 253 40.25 -28.76 14.55
N TYR A 254 39.51 -27.87 13.89
CA TYR A 254 39.72 -26.42 13.98
C TYR A 254 38.68 -25.77 14.88
N ASP A 255 39.14 -24.96 15.82
CA ASP A 255 38.29 -24.34 16.85
C ASP A 255 38.12 -22.82 16.70
N LEU A 256 38.95 -22.15 15.90
CA LEU A 256 38.95 -20.68 15.84
C LEU A 256 38.27 -20.14 14.58
N VAL A 257 37.38 -19.16 14.80
CA VAL A 257 36.68 -18.44 13.73
C VAL A 257 36.71 -16.95 13.93
N GLU A 258 36.87 -16.20 12.84
CA GLU A 258 36.70 -14.75 12.84
C GLU A 258 35.29 -14.38 12.36
N MET A 259 34.63 -13.46 13.06
CA MET A 259 33.36 -12.89 12.62
C MET A 259 33.59 -11.86 11.51
N SER A 260 32.90 -11.99 10.37
CA SER A 260 33.03 -11.05 9.25
C SER A 260 32.71 -9.60 9.65
N THR A 261 33.26 -8.63 8.91
CA THR A 261 32.98 -7.20 9.14
C THR A 261 32.06 -6.63 8.06
N HIS A 262 31.16 -5.73 8.45
CA HIS A 262 30.23 -5.08 7.53
C HIS A 262 30.12 -3.59 7.81
N TYR A 263 29.89 -2.81 6.74
CA TYR A 263 29.60 -1.39 6.80
C TYR A 263 28.35 -1.06 5.95
N PRO A 264 27.42 -0.22 6.44
CA PRO A 264 27.22 0.08 7.85
C PRO A 264 26.70 -1.16 8.61
N THR A 265 26.96 -1.23 9.91
CA THR A 265 26.48 -2.28 10.81
C THR A 265 25.53 -1.78 11.90
N CYS A 266 24.81 -2.70 12.55
CA CYS A 266 23.89 -2.39 13.64
C CYS A 266 24.63 -2.29 14.99
N GLU A 267 23.96 -1.74 16.00
CA GLU A 267 24.53 -1.58 17.36
C GLU A 267 24.87 -2.92 18.05
N ILE A 268 24.18 -4.00 17.65
CA ILE A 268 24.37 -5.34 18.21
C ILE A 268 25.60 -6.00 17.59
N CYS A 269 25.80 -5.87 16.28
CA CYS A 269 26.90 -6.51 15.56
C CYS A 269 28.22 -5.73 15.65
N ALA A 270 28.17 -4.41 15.80
CA ALA A 270 29.36 -3.56 15.94
C ALA A 270 30.38 -4.08 16.97
N PRO A 271 29.99 -4.41 18.22
CA PRO A 271 30.94 -4.93 19.21
C PRO A 271 31.47 -6.34 18.88
N LEU A 272 30.79 -7.11 18.02
CA LEU A 272 31.08 -8.53 17.79
C LEU A 272 31.94 -8.79 16.55
N GLN A 273 31.87 -7.92 15.54
CA GLN A 273 32.52 -8.14 14.24
C GLN A 273 34.04 -7.95 14.26
N GLY A 274 34.75 -8.74 13.46
CA GLY A 274 36.21 -8.71 13.33
C GLY A 274 36.96 -9.25 14.55
N ARG A 275 36.29 -9.99 15.43
CA ARG A 275 36.89 -10.70 16.56
C ARG A 275 37.01 -12.18 16.21
N VAL A 276 38.01 -12.82 16.80
CA VAL A 276 38.19 -14.27 16.78
C VAL A 276 37.47 -14.87 17.98
N TYR A 277 36.82 -16.00 17.77
CA TYR A 277 36.08 -16.75 18.77
C TYR A 277 36.50 -18.21 18.74
N SER A 278 36.50 -18.85 19.92
CA SER A 278 36.59 -20.30 20.07
C SER A 278 35.21 -20.92 19.89
N ILE A 279 35.06 -21.86 18.97
CA ILE A 279 33.78 -22.54 18.68
C ILE A 279 33.34 -23.34 19.91
N SER A 280 34.24 -24.15 20.47
CA SER A 280 34.02 -24.94 21.70
C SER A 280 33.90 -24.08 22.95
N GLY A 281 34.67 -22.99 23.01
CA GLY A 281 34.88 -22.20 24.21
C GLY A 281 36.03 -22.70 25.10
N ASP A 282 36.79 -23.69 24.64
CA ASP A 282 37.86 -24.32 25.41
C ASP A 282 39.21 -23.58 25.27
N ASP A 283 39.40 -22.75 24.23
CA ASP A 283 40.60 -21.92 24.10
C ASP A 283 40.48 -20.62 24.92
N PRO A 284 41.21 -20.47 26.05
CA PRO A 284 41.07 -19.33 26.95
C PRO A 284 41.61 -18.02 26.35
N ARG A 285 42.34 -18.08 25.23
CA ARG A 285 42.85 -16.89 24.54
C ARG A 285 41.73 -16.13 23.83
N PHE A 286 40.64 -16.80 23.47
CA PHE A 286 39.54 -16.22 22.70
C PHE A 286 38.21 -16.37 23.43
N PRO A 287 37.28 -15.40 23.30
CA PRO A 287 35.94 -15.55 23.84
C PRO A 287 35.21 -16.72 23.15
N PRO A 288 34.32 -17.43 23.85
CA PRO A 288 33.52 -18.48 23.23
C PRO A 288 32.54 -17.90 22.20
N LEU A 289 32.33 -18.60 21.08
CA LEU A 289 31.43 -18.19 20.00
C LEU A 289 29.99 -18.02 20.47
N SER A 290 29.59 -18.76 21.52
CA SER A 290 28.31 -18.61 22.21
C SER A 290 28.05 -17.19 22.74
N VAL A 291 29.08 -16.37 22.96
CA VAL A 291 28.91 -14.94 23.29
C VAL A 291 28.31 -14.16 22.12
N ALA A 292 28.80 -14.41 20.91
CA ALA A 292 28.25 -13.80 19.69
C ALA A 292 26.91 -14.41 19.28
N PHE A 293 26.75 -15.73 19.48
CA PHE A 293 25.54 -16.50 19.19
C PHE A 293 24.69 -16.80 20.44
N SER A 294 24.56 -15.81 21.32
CA SER A 294 23.91 -15.93 22.63
C SER A 294 22.43 -16.29 22.62
N SER A 295 21.77 -16.20 21.45
CA SER A 295 20.34 -16.52 21.31
C SER A 295 20.03 -18.01 21.15
N GLY A 296 21.06 -18.84 20.99
CA GLY A 296 20.95 -20.26 20.66
C GLY A 296 20.67 -20.53 19.17
N TYR A 297 20.69 -19.47 18.35
CA TYR A 297 20.73 -19.54 16.90
C TYR A 297 22.18 -19.30 16.44
N HIS A 298 22.59 -19.87 15.31
CA HIS A 298 23.92 -19.65 14.72
C HIS A 298 23.99 -18.33 13.92
N ASN A 299 23.42 -17.29 14.53
CA ASN A 299 23.25 -15.95 14.02
C ASN A 299 23.24 -14.96 15.19
N VAL A 300 23.80 -13.77 14.97
CA VAL A 300 23.81 -12.71 16.00
C VAL A 300 22.38 -12.20 16.27
N HIS A 301 21.61 -11.93 15.21
CA HIS A 301 20.24 -11.47 15.30
C HIS A 301 19.46 -11.73 13.99
N PRO A 302 18.13 -11.59 13.97
CA PRO A 302 17.35 -11.73 12.74
C PRO A 302 17.75 -10.74 11.65
N ASN A 303 17.80 -11.17 10.39
CA ASN A 303 18.36 -10.42 9.25
C ASN A 303 19.85 -10.04 9.37
N CYS A 304 20.61 -10.67 10.26
CA CYS A 304 22.06 -10.46 10.33
C CYS A 304 22.73 -10.86 9.00
N ARG A 305 23.78 -10.10 8.62
CA ARG A 305 24.57 -10.31 7.41
C ARG A 305 25.95 -10.88 7.71
N HIS A 306 26.24 -11.24 8.95
CA HIS A 306 27.53 -11.75 9.36
C HIS A 306 27.67 -13.23 9.04
N VAL A 307 28.83 -13.61 8.54
CA VAL A 307 29.28 -15.00 8.47
C VAL A 307 30.47 -15.15 9.41
N ILE A 308 30.69 -16.36 9.90
CA ILE A 308 31.98 -16.73 10.49
C ILE A 308 32.92 -17.23 9.39
N VAL A 309 34.21 -16.98 9.51
CA VAL A 309 35.25 -17.48 8.61
C VAL A 309 36.36 -18.18 9.40
N PRO A 310 37.08 -19.16 8.82
CA PRO A 310 38.17 -19.83 9.52
C PRO A 310 39.26 -18.85 9.96
N PHE A 311 39.72 -18.98 11.21
CA PHE A 311 40.93 -18.31 11.68
C PHE A 311 42.00 -19.38 11.93
N ILE A 312 42.92 -19.54 10.98
CA ILE A 312 43.95 -20.59 11.04
C ILE A 312 45.25 -20.02 11.57
N GLU A 313 45.65 -20.45 12.76
CA GLU A 313 46.83 -19.93 13.46
C GLU A 313 48.12 -20.10 12.67
N SER A 314 48.29 -21.23 11.98
CA SER A 314 49.49 -21.48 11.15
C SER A 314 49.63 -20.54 9.96
N LEU A 315 48.60 -19.75 9.66
CA LEU A 315 48.62 -18.71 8.62
C LEU A 315 48.81 -17.30 9.20
N GLN A 316 48.96 -17.15 10.52
CA GLN A 316 49.14 -15.86 11.18
C GLN A 316 50.58 -15.67 11.62
N THR A 317 51.08 -14.44 11.58
CA THR A 317 52.32 -14.11 12.29
C THR A 317 52.06 -14.03 13.81
N PRO A 318 53.11 -14.15 14.66
CA PRO A 318 52.95 -13.95 16.11
C PRO A 318 52.31 -12.61 16.47
N GLU A 319 52.64 -11.54 15.74
CA GLU A 319 52.08 -10.21 15.95
C GLU A 319 50.60 -10.14 15.55
N GLU A 320 50.19 -10.83 14.48
CA GLU A 320 48.79 -10.92 14.05
C GLU A 320 47.95 -11.72 15.06
N LEU A 321 48.49 -12.83 15.57
CA LEU A 321 47.84 -13.64 16.59
C LEU A 321 47.67 -12.87 17.90
N GLU A 322 48.69 -12.15 18.34
CA GLU A 322 48.63 -11.29 19.53
C GLU A 322 47.62 -10.16 19.33
N ALA A 323 47.63 -9.49 18.17
CA ALA A 323 46.66 -8.46 17.85
C ALA A 323 45.21 -8.98 17.83
N ALA A 324 44.99 -10.19 17.29
CA ALA A 324 43.69 -10.85 17.29
C ALA A 324 43.24 -11.19 18.72
N THR A 325 44.15 -11.70 19.55
CA THR A 325 43.90 -12.02 20.97
C THR A 325 43.51 -10.75 21.75
N VAL A 326 44.31 -9.69 21.64
CA VAL A 326 44.02 -8.39 22.28
C VAL A 326 42.68 -7.84 21.81
N LYS A 327 42.44 -7.77 20.49
CA LYS A 327 41.20 -7.24 19.92
C LYS A 327 39.98 -8.04 20.37
N SER A 328 40.07 -9.36 20.41
CA SER A 328 38.95 -10.25 20.74
C SER A 328 38.55 -10.17 22.21
N ASN A 329 39.49 -9.82 23.10
CA ASN A 329 39.26 -9.65 24.54
C ASN A 329 38.94 -8.21 24.98
N GLN A 330 38.98 -7.23 24.06
CA GLN A 330 38.55 -5.86 24.39
C GLN A 330 37.07 -5.81 24.83
N PRO A 331 36.65 -4.85 25.67
CA PRO A 331 35.25 -4.69 26.04
C PRO A 331 34.32 -4.63 24.82
N MET A 332 33.25 -5.44 24.83
CA MET A 332 32.26 -5.52 23.74
C MET A 332 31.33 -4.30 23.74
N LYS A 333 31.86 -3.15 23.32
CA LYS A 333 31.14 -1.87 23.20
C LYS A 333 30.96 -1.47 21.73
N ASP A 334 29.91 -0.71 21.45
CA ASP A 334 29.66 -0.17 20.11
C ASP A 334 30.72 0.88 19.76
N THR A 335 31.55 0.58 18.75
CA THR A 335 32.66 1.42 18.29
C THR A 335 32.35 2.17 16.99
N ARG A 336 31.09 2.12 16.50
CA ARG A 336 30.71 2.77 15.24
C ARG A 336 30.93 4.28 15.31
N SER A 337 31.40 4.84 14.20
CA SER A 337 31.51 6.28 14.06
C SER A 337 30.12 6.93 14.00
N ARG A 338 30.04 8.23 14.35
CA ARG A 338 28.78 8.99 14.24
C ARG A 338 28.21 8.94 12.82
N GLN A 339 29.07 8.98 11.79
CA GLN A 339 28.68 8.88 10.38
C GLN A 339 28.04 7.52 10.07
N GLU A 340 28.61 6.42 10.57
CA GLU A 340 28.06 5.09 10.37
C GLU A 340 26.70 4.90 11.07
N VAL A 341 26.60 5.39 12.31
CA VAL A 341 25.35 5.37 13.07
C VAL A 341 24.25 6.12 12.30
N GLU A 342 24.57 7.27 11.71
CA GLU A 342 23.64 8.05 10.90
C GLU A 342 23.25 7.33 9.60
N LEU A 343 24.21 6.73 8.90
CA LEU A 343 23.96 5.94 7.69
C LEU A 343 23.01 4.76 7.99
N TYR A 344 23.27 4.01 9.07
CA TYR A 344 22.40 2.91 9.50
C TYR A 344 21.00 3.41 9.87
N LYS A 345 20.90 4.52 10.62
CA LYS A 345 19.61 5.15 10.96
C LYS A 345 18.82 5.56 9.72
N ASN A 346 19.49 6.08 8.69
CA ASN A 346 18.87 6.47 7.43
C ASN A 346 18.34 5.24 6.66
N GLN A 347 19.10 4.14 6.59
CA GLN A 347 18.62 2.89 6.00
C GLN A 347 17.37 2.35 6.73
N GLN A 348 17.40 2.32 8.07
CA GLN A 348 16.24 1.92 8.86
C GLN A 348 15.04 2.86 8.66
N ALA A 349 15.28 4.17 8.48
CA ALA A 349 14.24 5.14 8.17
C ALA A 349 13.59 4.88 6.80
N GLN A 350 14.39 4.57 5.77
CA GLN A 350 13.88 4.20 4.45
C GLN A 350 12.99 2.95 4.50
N HIS A 351 13.39 1.93 5.25
CA HIS A 351 12.56 0.73 5.45
C HIS A 351 11.26 1.05 6.22
N ARG A 352 11.30 1.94 7.22
CA ARG A 352 10.08 2.44 7.89
C ARG A 352 9.18 3.20 6.92
N GLN A 353 9.74 4.07 6.07
CA GLN A 353 8.98 4.81 5.07
C GLN A 353 8.29 3.88 4.07
N ALA A 354 9.00 2.87 3.56
CA ALA A 354 8.41 1.90 2.64
C ALA A 354 7.20 1.18 3.25
N ARG A 355 7.26 0.83 4.55
CA ARG A 355 6.13 0.25 5.28
C ARG A 355 4.98 1.24 5.46
N GLN A 356 5.26 2.50 5.77
CA GLN A 356 4.23 3.54 5.84
C GLN A 356 3.56 3.78 4.48
N ASP A 357 4.32 3.71 3.39
CA ASP A 357 3.79 3.81 2.03
C ASP A 357 2.86 2.64 1.71
N LEU A 358 3.16 1.43 2.19
CA LEU A 358 2.29 0.26 2.02
C LEU A 358 0.96 0.47 2.76
N TYR A 359 1.00 0.91 4.01
CA TYR A 359 -0.22 1.22 4.76
C TYR A 359 -0.99 2.40 4.17
N GLN A 360 -0.30 3.39 3.58
CA GLN A 360 -0.96 4.47 2.86
C GLN A 360 -1.67 3.94 1.60
N TYR A 361 -1.00 3.07 0.84
CA TYR A 361 -1.60 2.43 -0.33
C TYR A 361 -2.87 1.67 0.03
N GLU A 362 -2.85 0.86 1.09
CA GLU A 362 -4.02 0.10 1.56
C GLU A 362 -5.18 1.01 1.96
N ARG A 363 -4.91 2.13 2.64
CA ARG A 363 -5.95 3.13 2.95
C ARG A 363 -6.55 3.74 1.69
N TYR A 364 -5.71 4.05 0.68
CA TYR A 364 -6.19 4.59 -0.58
C TYR A 364 -7.02 3.55 -1.33
N LYS A 365 -6.56 2.31 -1.41
CA LYS A 365 -7.29 1.20 -2.03
C LYS A 365 -8.63 0.97 -1.35
N ALA A 366 -8.66 0.90 -0.02
CA ALA A 366 -9.90 0.73 0.73
C ALA A 366 -10.95 1.80 0.45
N ARG A 367 -10.53 3.07 0.31
CA ARG A 367 -11.45 4.18 0.06
C ARG A 367 -11.84 4.34 -1.40
N LEU A 368 -10.89 4.13 -2.31
CA LEU A 368 -11.07 4.42 -3.73
C LEU A 368 -11.51 3.20 -4.55
N GLY A 369 -11.39 1.99 -4.01
CA GLY A 369 -11.65 0.75 -4.75
C GLY A 369 -10.84 0.69 -6.05
N ASP A 370 -11.53 0.45 -7.16
CA ASP A 370 -10.95 0.36 -8.51
C ASP A 370 -10.30 1.66 -9.01
N HIS A 371 -10.59 2.81 -8.38
CA HIS A 371 -9.94 4.07 -8.71
C HIS A 371 -8.56 4.24 -8.06
N ALA A 372 -8.15 3.34 -7.17
CA ALA A 372 -6.79 3.32 -6.63
C ALA A 372 -5.77 2.80 -7.66
N PRO A 373 -4.47 3.07 -7.48
CA PRO A 373 -3.44 2.42 -8.30
C PRO A 373 -3.52 0.89 -8.21
N LYS A 374 -3.31 0.22 -9.35
CA LYS A 374 -3.45 -1.25 -9.50
C LYS A 374 -2.59 -2.10 -8.54
N GLY A 375 -1.56 -1.53 -7.91
CA GLY A 375 -0.68 -2.24 -6.98
C GLY A 375 0.23 -1.29 -6.20
N TYR A 376 0.82 -1.79 -5.12
CA TYR A 376 1.72 -1.02 -4.25
C TYR A 376 2.89 -0.37 -5.01
N VAL A 377 3.49 -1.09 -5.96
CA VAL A 377 4.62 -0.58 -6.77
C VAL A 377 4.22 0.62 -7.61
N ALA A 378 3.04 0.57 -8.24
CA ALA A 378 2.52 1.68 -9.05
C ALA A 378 2.20 2.90 -8.17
N PHE A 379 1.60 2.67 -6.99
CA PHE A 379 1.35 3.71 -6.00
C PHE A 379 2.64 4.41 -5.56
N ARG A 380 3.67 3.63 -5.19
CA ARG A 380 4.94 4.19 -4.73
C ARG A 380 5.68 4.95 -5.83
N ARG A 381 5.64 4.47 -7.08
CA ARG A 381 6.19 5.20 -8.24
C ARG A 381 5.49 6.55 -8.41
N MET A 382 4.16 6.57 -8.39
CA MET A 382 3.37 7.80 -8.50
C MET A 382 3.71 8.80 -7.39
N LYS A 383 3.78 8.32 -6.14
CA LYS A 383 4.14 9.13 -4.97
C LYS A 383 5.54 9.73 -5.09
N ASN A 384 6.53 8.93 -5.49
CA ASN A 384 7.91 9.38 -5.61
C ASN A 384 8.11 10.39 -6.74
N THR A 385 7.33 10.30 -7.82
CA THR A 385 7.36 11.30 -8.90
C THR A 385 6.79 12.65 -8.46
N ALA A 386 5.86 12.66 -7.48
CA ALA A 386 5.25 13.87 -6.92
C ALA A 386 4.71 14.85 -7.98
N GLY A 387 4.12 14.32 -9.07
CA GLY A 387 3.55 15.11 -10.16
C GLY A 387 2.03 15.18 -10.15
N ALA A 388 1.44 15.70 -11.23
CA ALA A 388 -0.01 15.93 -11.37
C ALA A 388 -0.89 14.69 -11.08
N ASN A 389 -0.41 13.49 -11.39
CA ASN A 389 -1.13 12.24 -11.09
C ASN A 389 -1.22 11.98 -9.58
N TRP A 390 -0.16 12.28 -8.82
CA TRP A 390 -0.17 12.15 -7.36
C TRP A 390 -1.13 13.18 -6.74
N GLU A 391 -1.05 14.44 -7.19
CA GLU A 391 -1.97 15.50 -6.73
C GLU A 391 -3.43 15.15 -6.99
N ARG A 392 -3.75 14.66 -8.20
CA ARG A 392 -5.11 14.20 -8.54
C ARG A 392 -5.55 13.04 -7.66
N LEU A 393 -4.67 12.07 -7.39
CA LEU A 393 -4.99 10.94 -6.51
C LEU A 393 -5.28 11.41 -5.07
N GLU A 394 -4.51 12.36 -4.54
CA GLU A 394 -4.76 12.95 -3.21
C GLU A 394 -6.10 13.68 -3.15
N LYS A 395 -6.44 14.47 -4.17
CA LYS A 395 -7.74 15.14 -4.27
C LYS A 395 -8.88 14.12 -4.36
N THR A 396 -8.72 13.07 -5.18
CA THR A 396 -9.71 11.99 -5.31
C THR A 396 -9.92 11.26 -3.98
N TYR A 397 -8.84 10.96 -3.26
CA TYR A 397 -8.92 10.34 -1.93
C TYR A 397 -9.66 11.20 -0.89
N ARG A 398 -9.51 12.53 -0.96
CA ARG A 398 -10.24 13.48 -0.11
C ARG A 398 -11.71 13.59 -0.52
N ALA A 399 -11.97 13.63 -1.83
CA ALA A 399 -13.30 13.68 -2.43
C ALA A 399 -14.14 12.44 -2.11
N ALA A 400 -13.51 11.27 -2.06
CA ALA A 400 -14.13 10.00 -1.70
C ALA A 400 -14.48 9.85 -0.19
N ASN A 401 -14.41 10.93 0.59
CA ASN A 401 -14.81 10.90 1.99
C ASN A 401 -16.34 10.82 2.09
N PRO A 402 -16.92 9.84 2.82
CA PRO A 402 -18.38 9.69 2.95
C PRO A 402 -19.12 10.93 3.45
N LYS A 403 -18.42 11.84 4.15
CA LYS A 403 -18.96 13.17 4.51
C LYS A 403 -19.52 13.94 3.30
N TYR A 404 -18.99 13.67 2.10
CA TYR A 404 -19.39 14.31 0.85
C TYR A 404 -20.21 13.37 -0.05
N ASP A 405 -20.87 12.36 0.49
CA ASP A 405 -21.76 11.50 -0.33
C ASP A 405 -23.21 12.03 -0.37
N ARG A 406 -23.60 12.84 0.62
CA ARG A 406 -24.95 13.42 0.73
C ARG A 406 -24.91 14.78 1.42
N VAL A 407 -25.64 15.74 0.85
CA VAL A 407 -25.93 17.04 1.46
C VAL A 407 -27.44 17.23 1.48
N GLU A 408 -27.95 17.83 2.57
CA GLU A 408 -29.36 18.17 2.72
C GLU A 408 -29.50 19.65 3.10
N LEU A 409 -30.26 20.40 2.29
CA LEU A 409 -30.52 21.83 2.48
C LEU A 409 -32.02 22.08 2.38
N ASN A 410 -32.65 22.57 3.45
CA ASN A 410 -34.10 22.83 3.50
C ASN A 410 -34.96 21.64 3.01
N GLY A 411 -34.57 20.40 3.34
CA GLY A 411 -35.26 19.18 2.92
C GLY A 411 -34.94 18.70 1.50
N ILE A 412 -34.10 19.42 0.75
CA ILE A 412 -33.63 19.01 -0.58
C ILE A 412 -32.34 18.22 -0.44
N VAL A 413 -32.30 17.03 -1.03
CA VAL A 413 -31.14 16.13 -0.97
C VAL A 413 -30.35 16.20 -2.27
N ILE A 414 -29.05 16.47 -2.16
CA ILE A 414 -28.09 16.31 -3.24
C ILE A 414 -27.21 15.11 -2.86
N SER A 415 -27.27 14.05 -3.66
CA SER A 415 -26.50 12.83 -3.40
C SER A 415 -25.52 12.52 -4.54
N LYS A 416 -24.39 11.91 -4.18
CA LYS A 416 -23.40 11.43 -5.13
C LYS A 416 -23.97 10.44 -6.14
N ASP A 417 -24.88 9.57 -5.71
CA ASP A 417 -25.53 8.58 -6.58
C ASP A 417 -26.45 9.26 -7.59
N SER A 418 -27.25 10.24 -7.16
CA SER A 418 -28.08 11.06 -8.05
C SER A 418 -27.21 11.77 -9.09
N LEU A 419 -26.10 12.38 -8.66
CA LEU A 419 -25.16 13.05 -9.56
C LEU A 419 -24.48 12.07 -10.53
N ALA A 420 -24.08 10.88 -10.08
CA ALA A 420 -23.47 9.87 -10.94
C ALA A 420 -24.41 9.38 -12.05
N LYS A 421 -25.73 9.28 -11.77
CA LYS A 421 -26.74 8.92 -12.79
C LYS A 421 -26.89 9.99 -13.87
N ILE A 422 -26.89 11.26 -13.48
CA ILE A 422 -27.10 12.38 -14.43
C ILE A 422 -25.81 12.84 -15.11
N TYR A 423 -24.64 12.53 -14.54
CA TYR A 423 -23.32 12.78 -15.13
C TYR A 423 -22.56 11.46 -15.35
N PRO A 424 -23.00 10.59 -16.28
CA PRO A 424 -22.42 9.25 -16.44
C PRO A 424 -20.95 9.22 -16.90
N ASP A 425 -20.46 10.34 -17.45
CA ASP A 425 -19.08 10.49 -17.91
C ASP A 425 -18.16 11.16 -16.88
N ALA A 426 -18.70 11.53 -15.71
CA ALA A 426 -17.93 12.17 -14.66
C ALA A 426 -17.19 11.11 -13.84
N ASP A 427 -15.90 11.34 -13.58
CA ASP A 427 -15.18 10.52 -12.62
C ASP A 427 -15.50 10.91 -11.17
N MET A 428 -14.98 10.15 -10.21
CA MET A 428 -15.25 10.37 -8.78
C MET A 428 -14.88 11.78 -8.30
N LEU A 429 -13.81 12.37 -8.84
CA LEU A 429 -13.38 13.71 -8.44
C LEU A 429 -14.27 14.78 -9.06
N GLU A 430 -14.67 14.60 -10.32
CA GLU A 430 -15.60 15.47 -11.01
C GLU A 430 -17.00 15.45 -10.37
N ILE A 431 -17.50 14.29 -9.92
CA ILE A 431 -18.75 14.19 -9.16
C ILE A 431 -18.67 14.98 -7.86
N HIS A 432 -17.54 14.93 -7.15
CA HIS A 432 -17.36 15.73 -5.94
C HIS A 432 -17.39 17.24 -6.23
N TYR A 433 -16.78 17.69 -7.32
CA TYR A 433 -16.85 19.09 -7.75
C TYR A 433 -18.27 19.50 -8.17
N LEU A 434 -18.99 18.64 -8.88
CA LEU A 434 -20.39 18.84 -9.22
C LEU A 434 -21.24 18.98 -7.95
N MET A 435 -21.02 18.14 -6.94
CA MET A 435 -21.77 18.22 -5.69
C MET A 435 -21.54 19.54 -4.96
N ARG A 436 -20.28 20.00 -4.89
CA ARG A 436 -19.95 21.31 -4.33
C ARG A 436 -20.64 22.45 -5.09
N ALA A 437 -20.67 22.38 -6.43
CA ALA A 437 -21.28 23.42 -7.25
C ALA A 437 -22.81 23.47 -7.08
N HIS A 438 -23.47 22.31 -7.09
CA HIS A 438 -24.92 22.20 -6.86
C HIS A 438 -25.30 22.66 -5.45
N GLU A 439 -24.56 22.26 -4.42
CA GLU A 439 -24.76 22.71 -3.04
C GLU A 439 -24.64 24.24 -2.93
N GLU A 440 -23.57 24.82 -3.49
CA GLU A 440 -23.32 26.26 -3.38
C GLU A 440 -24.37 27.09 -4.15
N ALA A 441 -24.80 26.62 -5.32
CA ALA A 441 -25.85 27.27 -6.10
C ALA A 441 -27.21 27.20 -5.38
N LEU A 442 -27.57 26.03 -4.86
CA LEU A 442 -28.81 25.85 -4.11
C LEU A 442 -28.83 26.71 -2.83
N LYS A 443 -27.74 26.67 -2.05
CA LYS A 443 -27.62 27.45 -0.83
C LYS A 443 -27.79 28.95 -1.10
N HIS A 444 -27.20 29.45 -2.18
CA HIS A 444 -27.41 30.84 -2.58
C HIS A 444 -28.87 31.10 -2.93
N GLY A 445 -29.45 30.29 -3.82
CA GLY A 445 -30.81 30.51 -4.27
C GLY A 445 -31.85 30.42 -3.17
N LEU A 446 -31.73 29.47 -2.23
CA LEU A 446 -32.62 29.38 -1.08
C LEU A 446 -32.49 30.59 -0.14
N GLY A 447 -31.31 31.21 -0.08
CA GLY A 447 -31.05 32.38 0.74
C GLY A 447 -31.48 33.71 0.13
N THR A 448 -31.47 33.82 -1.21
CA THR A 448 -31.69 35.11 -1.91
C THR A 448 -32.92 35.13 -2.81
N GLY A 449 -33.45 33.97 -3.20
CA GLY A 449 -34.45 33.85 -4.26
C GLY A 449 -33.89 34.07 -5.67
N ASN A 450 -32.57 34.22 -5.82
CA ASN A 450 -31.91 34.52 -7.09
C ASN A 450 -31.08 33.35 -7.61
N GLU A 451 -30.71 33.43 -8.89
CA GLU A 451 -29.78 32.51 -9.54
C GLU A 451 -28.33 32.84 -9.20
N LYS A 452 -27.50 31.79 -9.17
CA LYS A 452 -26.04 31.89 -9.10
C LYS A 452 -25.40 30.92 -10.07
N ALA A 453 -24.51 31.43 -10.92
CA ALA A 453 -23.70 30.62 -11.83
C ALA A 453 -22.32 30.36 -11.22
N ILE A 454 -21.87 29.11 -11.31
CA ILE A 454 -20.61 28.63 -10.75
C ILE A 454 -19.87 27.84 -11.82
N ALA A 455 -18.63 28.22 -12.09
CA ALA A 455 -17.72 27.48 -12.96
C ALA A 455 -16.52 26.97 -12.16
N ILE A 456 -16.25 25.67 -12.22
CA ILE A 456 -15.12 25.01 -11.54
C ILE A 456 -14.11 24.52 -12.58
N ASN A 457 -12.84 24.85 -12.38
CA ASN A 457 -11.74 24.25 -13.13
C ASN A 457 -11.53 22.80 -12.67
N ILE A 458 -11.71 21.82 -13.56
CA ILE A 458 -11.63 20.39 -13.22
C ILE A 458 -10.22 19.96 -12.79
N LYS A 459 -9.16 20.62 -13.30
CA LYS A 459 -7.78 20.27 -12.95
C LYS A 459 -7.43 20.71 -11.54
N THR A 460 -7.80 21.94 -11.19
CA THR A 460 -7.41 22.52 -9.89
C THR A 460 -8.46 22.28 -8.82
N GLY A 461 -9.73 22.21 -9.20
CA GLY A 461 -10.86 22.18 -8.29
C GLY A 461 -11.24 23.57 -7.76
N ASP A 462 -10.69 24.64 -8.32
CA ASP A 462 -10.98 26.01 -7.89
C ASP A 462 -12.17 26.58 -8.68
N ASN A 463 -12.91 27.50 -8.06
CA ASN A 463 -13.94 28.26 -8.77
C ASN A 463 -13.24 29.26 -9.70
N LEU A 464 -13.52 29.18 -11.00
CA LEU A 464 -13.15 30.22 -11.96
C LEU A 464 -14.00 31.47 -11.73
N PHE A 465 -15.28 31.28 -11.45
CA PHE A 465 -16.19 32.30 -10.95
C PHE A 465 -17.37 31.67 -10.20
N ALA A 466 -18.03 32.49 -9.38
CA ALA A 466 -19.23 32.14 -8.64
C ALA A 466 -20.09 33.41 -8.46
N ILE A 467 -20.91 33.73 -9.45
CA ILE A 467 -21.55 35.05 -9.60
C ILE A 467 -23.08 34.91 -9.46
N GLY A 468 -23.67 35.71 -8.56
CA GLY A 468 -25.12 35.80 -8.38
C GLY A 468 -25.76 36.73 -9.41
N GLY A 469 -27.08 36.64 -9.58
CA GLY A 469 -27.84 37.55 -10.41
C GLY A 469 -29.23 37.83 -9.85
N THR A 470 -30.23 37.72 -10.72
CA THR A 470 -31.66 37.93 -10.42
C THR A 470 -32.37 36.58 -10.28
N SER A 471 -33.69 36.60 -10.05
CA SER A 471 -34.51 35.38 -9.98
C SER A 471 -34.60 34.59 -11.30
N ASN A 472 -34.19 35.18 -12.43
CA ASN A 472 -34.31 34.59 -13.77
C ASN A 472 -33.03 34.69 -14.61
N SER A 473 -31.91 35.12 -14.02
CA SER A 473 -30.63 35.19 -14.72
C SER A 473 -29.45 35.28 -13.77
N ALA A 474 -28.33 34.64 -14.14
CA ALA A 474 -27.03 34.83 -13.51
C ALA A 474 -26.01 35.37 -14.51
N ALA A 475 -25.11 36.24 -14.05
CA ALA A 475 -23.99 36.70 -14.86
C ALA A 475 -22.91 35.62 -14.98
N ILE A 476 -22.19 35.64 -16.10
CA ILE A 476 -21.07 34.72 -16.38
C ILE A 476 -19.81 35.51 -16.71
N ASP A 477 -18.66 34.94 -16.39
CA ASP A 477 -17.36 35.44 -16.86
C ASP A 477 -17.02 34.77 -18.19
N VAL A 478 -17.28 35.49 -19.29
CA VAL A 478 -17.05 35.00 -20.66
C VAL A 478 -15.58 34.73 -20.92
N ASP A 479 -14.69 35.58 -20.42
CA ASP A 479 -13.25 35.45 -20.65
C ASP A 479 -12.70 34.19 -19.96
N ALA A 480 -13.17 33.90 -18.74
CA ALA A 480 -12.81 32.67 -18.04
C ALA A 480 -13.26 31.41 -18.80
N LEU A 481 -14.46 31.42 -19.37
CA LEU A 481 -14.97 30.29 -20.17
C LEU A 481 -14.24 30.16 -21.51
N GLN A 482 -13.97 31.26 -22.20
CA GLN A 482 -13.38 31.26 -23.53
C GLN A 482 -11.90 30.90 -23.52
N ASN A 483 -11.15 31.35 -22.52
CA ASN A 483 -9.71 31.12 -22.41
C ASN A 483 -9.35 29.76 -21.76
N SER A 484 -10.36 29.01 -21.31
CA SER A 484 -10.14 27.70 -20.69
C SER A 484 -10.03 26.58 -21.73
N PRO A 485 -9.19 25.55 -21.50
CA PRO A 485 -9.08 24.41 -22.41
C PRO A 485 -10.41 23.68 -22.62
N LYS A 486 -10.56 23.01 -23.77
CA LYS A 486 -11.73 22.17 -24.07
C LYS A 486 -12.00 21.16 -22.94
N ASN A 487 -13.27 21.00 -22.56
CA ASN A 487 -13.72 20.07 -21.52
C ASN A 487 -13.00 20.20 -20.16
N SER A 488 -12.64 21.42 -19.75
CA SER A 488 -11.93 21.69 -18.50
C SER A 488 -12.80 22.32 -17.40
N ILE A 489 -14.08 22.60 -17.68
CA ILE A 489 -14.99 23.30 -16.78
C ILE A 489 -16.23 22.46 -16.45
N ILE A 490 -16.58 22.43 -15.17
CA ILE A 490 -17.94 22.12 -14.68
C ILE A 490 -18.68 23.45 -14.50
N PHE A 491 -19.84 23.61 -15.12
CA PHE A 491 -20.69 24.80 -14.99
C PHE A 491 -22.02 24.41 -14.37
N VAL A 492 -22.39 25.01 -13.25
CA VAL A 492 -23.66 24.75 -12.56
C VAL A 492 -24.31 26.07 -12.18
N HIS A 493 -25.63 26.14 -12.30
CA HIS A 493 -26.45 27.22 -11.75
C HIS A 493 -27.72 26.68 -11.12
N ASN A 494 -28.50 27.53 -10.46
CA ASN A 494 -29.79 27.16 -9.87
C ASN A 494 -30.94 27.90 -10.53
N HIS A 495 -32.12 27.28 -10.57
CA HIS A 495 -33.37 27.90 -11.02
C HIS A 495 -34.39 27.94 -9.87
N PRO A 496 -34.72 29.13 -9.31
CA PRO A 496 -35.74 29.27 -8.28
C PRO A 496 -37.12 28.75 -8.69
N GLY A 497 -37.50 28.97 -9.95
CA GLY A 497 -38.76 28.47 -10.52
C GLY A 497 -38.79 26.96 -10.83
N SER A 498 -37.69 26.25 -10.56
CA SER A 498 -37.55 24.79 -10.76
C SER A 498 -37.73 24.27 -12.20
N SER A 499 -37.75 25.16 -13.19
CA SER A 499 -37.76 24.82 -14.61
C SER A 499 -36.42 24.21 -15.06
N SER A 500 -36.45 23.53 -16.21
CA SER A 500 -35.23 23.09 -16.87
C SER A 500 -34.46 24.26 -17.48
N PHE A 501 -33.42 23.96 -18.25
CA PHE A 501 -32.60 24.93 -19.00
C PHE A 501 -33.48 25.82 -19.91
N SER A 502 -32.99 27.03 -20.16
CA SER A 502 -33.46 27.94 -21.20
C SER A 502 -32.67 27.75 -22.51
N GLY A 503 -33.15 28.36 -23.60
CA GLY A 503 -32.39 28.43 -24.86
C GLY A 503 -31.04 29.15 -24.69
N SER A 504 -30.98 30.16 -23.81
CA SER A 504 -29.76 30.91 -23.50
C SER A 504 -28.72 30.04 -22.78
N ASP A 505 -29.13 29.18 -21.85
CA ASP A 505 -28.20 28.26 -21.15
C ASP A 505 -27.57 27.28 -22.12
N LEU A 506 -28.38 26.73 -23.03
CA LEU A 506 -27.91 25.81 -24.06
C LEU A 506 -27.07 26.52 -25.13
N GLU A 507 -27.28 27.81 -25.37
CA GLU A 507 -26.39 28.61 -26.20
C GLU A 507 -25.02 28.81 -25.53
N VAL A 508 -24.97 29.06 -24.22
CA VAL A 508 -23.71 29.07 -23.45
C VAL A 508 -23.00 27.72 -23.57
N LEU A 509 -23.74 26.61 -23.36
CA LEU A 509 -23.18 25.27 -23.53
C LEU A 509 -22.62 25.05 -24.94
N ASN A 510 -23.28 25.57 -25.99
CA ASN A 510 -22.87 25.46 -27.38
C ASN A 510 -21.65 26.32 -27.76
N VAL A 511 -21.57 27.54 -27.23
CA VAL A 511 -20.55 28.52 -27.60
C VAL A 511 -19.21 28.21 -26.93
N PHE A 512 -19.19 27.64 -25.72
CA PHE A 512 -17.96 27.40 -24.97
C PHE A 512 -17.55 25.92 -24.97
N PRO A 513 -16.53 25.51 -25.76
CA PRO A 513 -16.00 24.15 -25.75
C PRO A 513 -15.33 23.75 -24.44
N SER A 514 -15.01 24.72 -23.59
CA SER A 514 -14.42 24.51 -22.27
C SER A 514 -15.37 23.83 -21.29
N ILE A 515 -16.68 24.02 -21.44
CA ILE A 515 -17.70 23.39 -20.58
C ILE A 515 -17.83 21.92 -20.93
N LYS A 516 -17.42 21.06 -19.99
CA LYS A 516 -17.58 19.60 -20.06
C LYS A 516 -19.00 19.19 -19.66
N PHE A 517 -19.47 19.76 -18.53
CA PHE A 517 -20.77 19.48 -17.94
C PHE A 517 -21.48 20.78 -17.61
N MET A 518 -22.76 20.87 -17.97
CA MET A 518 -23.66 21.92 -17.51
C MET A 518 -24.74 21.32 -16.60
N GLY A 519 -25.04 22.00 -15.49
CA GLY A 519 -26.06 21.57 -14.52
C GLY A 519 -27.00 22.70 -14.12
N VAL A 520 -28.26 22.34 -13.86
CA VAL A 520 -29.25 23.19 -13.16
C VAL A 520 -29.70 22.48 -11.89
N GLN A 521 -29.61 23.17 -10.76
CA GLN A 521 -30.17 22.78 -9.48
C GLN A 521 -31.50 23.51 -9.24
N ALA A 522 -32.61 22.79 -9.32
CA ALA A 522 -33.92 23.35 -8.98
C ALA A 522 -34.12 23.45 -7.46
N HIS A 523 -35.00 24.37 -7.04
CA HIS A 523 -35.37 24.56 -5.62
C HIS A 523 -36.42 23.55 -5.13
N ASP A 524 -36.99 22.74 -6.02
CA ASP A 524 -37.79 21.57 -5.62
C ASP A 524 -36.96 20.29 -5.47
N GLY A 525 -35.64 20.37 -5.70
CA GLY A 525 -34.71 19.23 -5.64
C GLY A 525 -34.43 18.54 -6.98
N THR A 526 -35.13 18.92 -8.05
CA THR A 526 -34.85 18.38 -9.38
C THR A 526 -33.46 18.82 -9.86
N ILE A 527 -32.69 17.91 -10.44
CA ILE A 527 -31.40 18.23 -11.06
C ILE A 527 -31.46 17.94 -12.55
N TYR A 528 -31.07 18.91 -13.36
CA TYR A 528 -30.93 18.75 -14.80
C TYR A 528 -29.46 18.78 -15.20
N SER A 529 -29.08 17.93 -16.15
CA SER A 529 -27.75 17.96 -16.75
C SER A 529 -27.83 18.05 -18.26
N ALA A 530 -26.87 18.78 -18.84
CA ALA A 530 -26.68 18.87 -20.27
C ALA A 530 -25.18 18.77 -20.62
N ALA A 531 -24.88 18.06 -21.71
CA ALA A 531 -23.53 17.98 -22.25
C ALA A 531 -23.59 17.77 -23.77
N VAL A 532 -22.75 18.49 -24.51
CA VAL A 532 -22.62 18.30 -25.97
C VAL A 532 -22.17 16.88 -26.30
N GLY A 533 -21.23 16.31 -25.52
CA GLY A 533 -20.72 14.96 -25.74
C GLY A 533 -20.11 14.79 -27.15
N SER A 534 -20.57 13.80 -27.89
CA SER A 534 -20.23 13.57 -29.31
C SER A 534 -21.15 14.31 -30.29
N GLY A 535 -22.14 15.06 -29.80
CA GLY A 535 -23.06 15.83 -30.62
C GLY A 535 -22.42 17.04 -31.31
N ARG A 536 -23.16 17.66 -32.22
CA ARG A 536 -22.64 18.79 -33.01
C ARG A 536 -22.78 20.11 -32.25
N ARG A 537 -21.72 20.91 -32.23
CA ARG A 537 -21.85 22.35 -31.91
C ARG A 537 -22.33 23.08 -33.16
N VAL A 538 -23.26 24.01 -32.99
CA VAL A 538 -23.96 24.70 -34.06
C VAL A 538 -23.62 26.18 -34.09
N ARG A 539 -24.06 26.90 -35.13
CA ARG A 539 -23.79 28.33 -35.24
C ARG A 539 -24.49 29.09 -34.11
N TYR A 540 -23.91 30.22 -33.71
CA TYR A 540 -24.51 31.14 -32.77
C TYR A 540 -25.95 31.49 -33.20
N ARG A 541 -26.90 31.55 -32.24
CA ARG A 541 -28.36 31.68 -32.41
C ARG A 541 -29.12 30.47 -32.96
N GLU A 542 -28.47 29.48 -33.57
CA GLU A 542 -29.17 28.27 -34.07
C GLU A 542 -29.88 27.53 -32.94
N VAL A 543 -29.29 27.50 -31.74
CA VAL A 543 -29.92 26.93 -30.53
C VAL A 543 -31.22 27.66 -30.18
N ASN A 544 -31.19 28.99 -30.13
CA ASN A 544 -32.35 29.81 -29.78
C ASN A 544 -33.46 29.75 -30.84
N TYR A 545 -33.10 29.69 -32.13
CA TYR A 545 -34.08 29.50 -33.21
C TYR A 545 -34.80 28.16 -33.08
N GLN A 546 -34.08 27.08 -32.79
CA GLN A 546 -34.68 25.77 -32.58
C GLN A 546 -35.48 25.71 -31.28
N TYR A 547 -35.01 26.34 -30.20
CA TYR A 547 -35.77 26.44 -28.96
C TYR A 547 -37.13 27.14 -29.18
N ALA A 548 -37.13 28.26 -29.91
CA ALA A 548 -38.35 29.02 -30.24
C ALA A 548 -39.30 28.25 -31.18
N SER A 549 -38.78 27.40 -32.08
CA SER A 549 -39.60 26.59 -32.98
C SER A 549 -40.26 25.38 -32.27
N ILE A 550 -39.61 24.83 -31.25
CA ILE A 550 -40.11 23.70 -30.45
C ILE A 550 -41.13 24.16 -29.41
N GLY A 551 -40.92 25.34 -28.81
CA GLY A 551 -41.75 25.87 -27.70
C GLY A 551 -43.27 25.82 -27.91
N PRO A 552 -43.82 26.20 -29.09
CA PRO A 552 -45.25 26.12 -29.37
C PRO A 552 -45.83 24.71 -29.37
N LYS A 553 -45.03 23.69 -29.77
CA LYS A 553 -45.46 22.28 -29.83
C LYS A 553 -45.85 21.72 -28.47
N HIS A 554 -45.23 22.24 -27.41
CA HIS A 554 -45.45 21.83 -26.03
C HIS A 554 -46.32 22.82 -25.23
N SER A 555 -47.05 23.71 -25.91
CA SER A 555 -47.89 24.74 -25.26
C SER A 555 -48.99 24.20 -24.35
N GLY A 556 -49.47 22.98 -24.62
CA GLY A 556 -50.45 22.29 -23.77
C GLY A 556 -49.86 21.61 -22.53
N VAL A 557 -48.54 21.59 -22.36
CA VAL A 557 -47.88 20.94 -21.20
C VAL A 557 -47.84 21.92 -20.02
N THR A 558 -48.37 21.51 -18.87
CA THR A 558 -48.33 22.26 -17.62
C THR A 558 -47.90 21.33 -16.47
N PRO A 559 -47.24 21.82 -15.41
CA PRO A 559 -46.74 23.19 -15.21
C PRO A 559 -45.52 23.54 -16.08
N TRP A 560 -45.04 24.79 -16.05
CA TRP A 560 -43.90 25.28 -16.84
C TRP A 560 -42.64 24.41 -16.71
N LYS A 561 -42.42 23.82 -15.53
CA LYS A 561 -41.36 22.83 -15.28
C LYS A 561 -41.41 21.66 -16.27
N GLU A 562 -42.56 21.03 -16.45
CA GLU A 562 -42.71 19.90 -17.38
C GLU A 562 -42.62 20.34 -18.83
N ARG A 563 -43.14 21.54 -19.15
CA ARG A 563 -43.02 22.12 -20.49
C ARG A 563 -41.56 22.39 -20.87
N SER A 564 -40.81 23.08 -20.01
CA SER A 564 -39.39 23.38 -20.23
C SER A 564 -38.55 22.10 -20.37
N HIS A 565 -38.83 21.07 -19.56
CA HIS A 565 -38.20 19.75 -19.71
C HIS A 565 -38.42 19.15 -21.11
N LYS A 566 -39.67 19.13 -21.61
CA LYS A 566 -39.99 18.59 -22.93
C LYS A 566 -39.36 19.36 -24.09
N ILE A 567 -39.32 20.68 -23.97
CA ILE A 567 -38.63 21.53 -24.96
C ILE A 567 -37.14 21.18 -25.03
N ILE A 568 -36.48 21.08 -23.88
CA ILE A 568 -35.05 20.79 -23.81
C ILE A 568 -34.73 19.36 -24.22
N GLU A 569 -35.58 18.38 -23.89
CA GLU A 569 -35.45 17.00 -24.34
C GLU A 569 -35.46 16.92 -25.88
N GLU A 570 -36.44 17.53 -26.55
CA GLU A 570 -36.52 17.56 -28.01
C GLU A 570 -35.34 18.32 -28.64
N LEU A 571 -34.95 19.44 -28.04
CA LEU A 571 -33.84 20.27 -28.53
C LEU A 571 -32.49 19.54 -28.45
N CYS A 572 -32.18 18.92 -27.32
CA CYS A 572 -30.96 18.14 -27.15
C CYS A 572 -30.94 16.93 -28.09
N ASN A 573 -32.08 16.24 -28.27
CA ASN A 573 -32.20 15.16 -29.24
C ASN A 573 -31.92 15.64 -30.68
N HIS A 574 -32.42 16.82 -31.05
CA HIS A 574 -32.17 17.41 -32.38
C HIS A 574 -30.68 17.67 -32.66
N PHE A 575 -29.92 18.11 -31.67
CA PHE A 575 -28.48 18.37 -31.82
C PHE A 575 -27.57 17.17 -31.49
N GLY A 576 -28.15 16.05 -31.05
CA GLY A 576 -27.42 14.89 -30.56
C GLY A 576 -26.66 15.16 -29.25
N TRP A 577 -27.15 16.10 -28.45
CA TRP A 577 -26.61 16.39 -27.12
C TRP A 577 -27.25 15.48 -26.08
N ARG A 578 -26.56 15.29 -24.96
CA ARG A 578 -27.09 14.52 -23.84
C ARG A 578 -27.78 15.44 -22.87
N TYR A 579 -29.00 15.08 -22.51
CA TYR A 579 -29.80 15.74 -21.50
C TYR A 579 -30.37 14.69 -20.54
N ARG A 580 -30.32 14.96 -19.24
CA ARG A 580 -30.90 14.10 -18.20
C ARG A 580 -31.59 14.95 -17.13
N ARG A 581 -32.56 14.33 -16.47
CA ARG A 581 -33.31 14.88 -15.34
C ARG A 581 -33.38 13.83 -14.25
N GLU A 582 -33.00 14.18 -13.03
CA GLU A 582 -33.28 13.41 -11.82
C GLU A 582 -34.30 14.19 -10.99
N LEU A 583 -35.41 13.55 -10.65
CA LEU A 583 -36.42 14.11 -9.74
C LEU A 583 -35.97 13.88 -8.27
N PRO A 584 -36.55 14.61 -7.30
CA PRO A 584 -36.15 14.56 -5.88
C PRO A 584 -36.19 13.17 -5.26
#